data_AF-A0A3C0GBQ2-F1
#
_entry.id   AF-A0A3C0GBQ2-F1
#
_cell.length_a   1.000
_cell.length_b   1.000
_cell.length_c   1.000
_cell.angle_alpha   90.00
_cell.angle_beta   90.00
_cell.angle_gamma   90.00
#
_symmetry.space_group_name_H-M   'P 1'
#
loop_
_entity.id
_entity.type
_entity.pdbx_description
1 polymer ?
#
loop_
_entity_poly.entity_id
_entity_poly.type
_entity_poly.pdbx_seq_one_letter_code
_entity_poly.pdbx_strand_id
1 'polypeptide(L)'
;MKLRHNKKRNTAFIYEALIVEATVSMLKKDQHRHKKCVSIIKKHFGIDKILSKELQCYKSLYENQNLNEENSRRITTEARIQYKKINNSQIFELQTGLINDINKNLGNSVFNNFVPNYKTLATISQLFSDTTSPKNKVILENMIVNSMTLDKKSSDVVGVDLTTINIFANKFNDKYDNQLLPEQKELLTYYISSFSDNALSLKTYLNEEISRLKL
;
A
#
# COMPACT_ATOMS: atom_id res chain seq x y z
N MET A 1 -4.28 6.27 23.19
CA MET A 1 -3.34 5.18 23.55
C MET A 1 -2.17 5.21 22.56
N LYS A 2 -0.99 5.71 22.94
CA LYS A 2 0.21 5.70 22.06
C LYS A 2 0.88 4.32 22.15
N LEU A 3 0.36 3.35 21.41
CA LEU A 3 1.00 2.05 21.28
C LEU A 3 2.28 2.22 20.44
N ARG A 4 3.43 1.82 20.99
CA ARG A 4 4.72 1.82 20.28
C ARG A 4 4.64 0.82 19.11
N HIS A 5 4.67 1.33 17.89
CA HIS A 5 4.72 0.53 16.67
C HIS A 5 6.01 0.84 15.90
N ASN A 6 6.80 -0.18 15.57
CA ASN A 6 7.99 0.00 14.76
C ASN A 6 7.60 -0.06 13.28
N LYS A 7 7.58 1.11 12.63
CA LYS A 7 7.31 1.28 11.20
C LYS A 7 8.11 0.32 10.31
N LYS A 8 9.38 0.07 10.63
CA LYS A 8 10.27 -0.81 9.86
C LYS A 8 10.01 -2.30 10.07
N ARG A 9 9.14 -2.68 11.02
CA ARG A 9 8.76 -4.07 11.30
C ARG A 9 7.33 -4.39 10.83
N ASN A 10 6.79 -3.52 9.98
CA ASN A 10 5.50 -3.70 9.35
C ASN A 10 5.74 -4.06 7.88
N THR A 11 5.54 -5.34 7.55
CA THR A 11 5.80 -5.89 6.21
C THR A 11 5.02 -5.13 5.12
N ALA A 12 3.76 -4.81 5.37
CA ALA A 12 2.94 -4.03 4.45
C ALA A 12 3.49 -2.61 4.23
N PHE A 13 3.87 -1.91 5.31
CA PHE A 13 4.47 -0.58 5.17
C PHE A 13 5.75 -0.61 4.32
N ILE A 14 6.65 -1.57 4.57
CA ILE A 14 7.92 -1.67 3.82
C ILE A 14 7.63 -1.94 2.34
N TYR A 15 6.66 -2.81 2.06
CA TYR A 15 6.23 -3.09 0.69
C TYR A 15 5.73 -1.81 0.00
N GLU A 16 4.78 -1.08 0.60
CA GLU A 16 4.27 0.17 0.03
C GLU A 16 5.39 1.21 -0.17
N ALA A 17 6.30 1.33 0.80
CA ALA A 17 7.44 2.25 0.70
C ALA A 17 8.39 1.89 -0.46
N LEU A 18 8.60 0.60 -0.73
CA LEU A 18 9.38 0.11 -1.86
C LEU A 18 8.67 0.34 -3.20
N ILE A 19 7.34 0.20 -3.26
CA ILE A 19 6.55 0.51 -4.45
C ILE A 19 6.63 2.00 -4.78
N VAL A 20 6.50 2.88 -3.77
CA VAL A 20 6.71 4.32 -3.93
C VAL A 20 8.13 4.61 -4.42
N GLU A 21 9.15 3.99 -3.83
CA GLU A 21 10.54 4.19 -4.25
C GLU A 21 10.80 3.73 -5.69
N ALA A 22 10.25 2.57 -6.08
CA ALA A 22 10.36 2.04 -7.43
C ALA A 22 9.68 2.97 -8.45
N THR A 23 8.55 3.56 -8.07
CA THR A 23 7.80 4.51 -8.90
C THR A 23 8.57 5.83 -9.05
N VAL A 24 9.07 6.40 -7.95
CA VAL A 24 9.85 7.64 -7.98
C VAL A 24 11.15 7.48 -8.78
N SER A 25 11.85 6.36 -8.63
CA SER A 25 13.06 6.08 -9.40
C SER A 25 12.77 5.89 -10.90
N MET A 26 11.65 5.27 -11.25
CA MET A 26 11.19 5.17 -12.65
C MET A 26 10.90 6.55 -13.26
N LEU A 27 10.13 7.39 -12.55
CA LEU A 27 9.80 8.76 -13.02
C LEU A 27 11.05 9.63 -13.21
N LYS A 28 12.05 9.47 -12.32
CA LYS A 28 13.33 10.18 -12.42
C LYS A 28 14.31 9.57 -13.43
N LYS A 29 13.90 8.53 -14.17
CA LYS A 29 14.75 7.75 -15.10
C LYS A 29 16.00 7.15 -14.43
N ASP A 30 15.99 6.96 -13.11
CA ASP A 30 17.06 6.27 -12.36
C ASP A 30 16.85 4.75 -12.47
N GLN A 31 17.25 4.21 -13.63
CA GLN A 31 17.08 2.79 -13.93
C GLN A 31 17.83 1.88 -12.96
N HIS A 32 18.97 2.30 -12.44
CA HIS A 32 19.76 1.50 -11.53
C HIS A 32 19.06 1.33 -10.18
N ARG A 33 18.55 2.42 -9.60
CA ARG A 33 17.78 2.38 -8.35
C ARG A 33 16.45 1.66 -8.52
N HIS A 34 15.77 1.87 -9.64
CA HIS A 34 14.54 1.15 -9.97
C HIS A 34 14.78 -0.36 -10.02
N LYS A 35 15.80 -0.82 -10.77
CA LYS A 35 16.16 -2.25 -10.86
C LYS A 35 16.48 -2.86 -9.49
N LYS A 36 17.18 -2.12 -8.62
CA LYS A 36 17.44 -2.54 -7.24
C LYS A 36 16.18 -2.66 -6.39
N CYS A 37 15.23 -1.72 -6.51
CA CYS A 37 13.95 -1.82 -5.80
C CYS A 37 13.18 -3.07 -6.26
N VAL A 38 13.07 -3.25 -7.58
CA VAL A 38 12.36 -4.41 -8.17
C VAL A 38 13.03 -5.73 -7.77
N SER A 39 14.35 -5.80 -7.74
CA SER A 39 15.06 -7.03 -7.34
C SER A 39 14.83 -7.38 -5.86
N ILE A 40 14.82 -6.38 -4.97
CA ILE A 40 14.50 -6.56 -3.55
C ILE A 40 13.05 -7.05 -3.39
N ILE A 41 12.10 -6.42 -4.10
CA ILE A 41 10.69 -6.84 -4.08
C ILE A 41 10.58 -8.30 -4.54
N LYS A 42 11.18 -8.67 -5.67
CA LYS A 42 11.15 -10.05 -6.18
C LYS A 42 11.79 -11.05 -5.24
N LYS A 43 12.90 -10.68 -4.59
CA LYS A 43 13.62 -11.56 -3.65
C LYS A 43 12.78 -11.90 -2.41
N HIS A 44 12.13 -10.89 -1.82
CA HIS A 44 11.45 -11.02 -0.53
C HIS A 44 9.95 -11.30 -0.65
N PHE A 45 9.31 -10.76 -1.69
CA PHE A 45 7.87 -10.82 -1.94
C PHE A 45 7.52 -11.64 -3.19
N GLY A 46 8.38 -12.57 -3.60
CA GLY A 46 8.09 -13.52 -4.67
C GLY A 46 6.92 -14.46 -4.33
N ILE A 47 6.47 -15.22 -5.32
CA ILE A 47 5.43 -16.23 -5.15
C ILE A 47 5.85 -17.23 -4.07
N ASP A 48 4.90 -17.63 -3.22
CA ASP A 48 5.05 -18.56 -2.08
C ASP A 48 6.03 -18.16 -0.96
N LYS A 49 6.64 -16.96 -1.03
CA LYS A 49 7.45 -16.44 0.07
C LYS A 49 6.59 -16.11 1.29
N ILE A 50 7.17 -16.29 2.47
CA ILE A 50 6.49 -16.06 3.75
C ILE A 50 6.06 -14.59 3.90
N LEU A 51 6.92 -13.64 3.52
CA LEU A 51 6.56 -12.22 3.56
C LEU A 51 5.44 -11.88 2.57
N SER A 52 5.29 -12.63 1.47
CA SER A 52 4.14 -12.49 0.55
C SER A 52 2.85 -12.98 1.19
N LYS A 53 2.88 -14.13 1.89
CA LYS A 53 1.74 -14.68 2.62
C LYS A 53 1.34 -13.75 3.78
N GLU A 54 2.32 -13.21 4.49
CA GLU A 54 2.11 -12.20 5.52
C GLU A 54 1.48 -10.93 4.92
N LEU A 55 2.05 -10.40 3.84
CA LEU A 55 1.53 -9.23 3.13
C LEU A 55 0.08 -9.43 2.65
N GLN A 56 -0.27 -10.64 2.21
CA GLN A 56 -1.64 -10.96 1.81
C GLN A 56 -2.63 -10.82 2.99
N CYS A 57 -2.23 -11.24 4.19
CA CYS A 57 -3.05 -11.06 5.40
C CYS A 57 -3.23 -9.56 5.75
N TYR A 58 -2.23 -8.72 5.47
CA TYR A 58 -2.38 -7.28 5.62
C TYR A 58 -3.33 -6.70 4.57
N LYS A 59 -3.13 -7.05 3.30
CA LYS A 59 -3.90 -6.52 2.16
C LYS A 59 -5.39 -6.84 2.25
N SER A 60 -5.77 -8.00 2.78
CA SER A 60 -7.18 -8.36 2.99
C SER A 60 -7.90 -7.46 4.00
N LEU A 61 -7.16 -6.71 4.82
CA LEU A 61 -7.68 -5.80 5.85
C LEU A 61 -7.47 -4.33 5.51
N TYR A 62 -7.09 -4.01 4.27
CA TYR A 62 -6.99 -2.62 3.83
C TYR A 62 -8.36 -1.93 3.86
N GLU A 63 -8.35 -0.62 4.04
CA GLU A 63 -9.54 0.22 4.07
C GLU A 63 -10.26 0.32 2.71
N ASN A 64 -11.53 0.75 2.74
CA ASN A 64 -12.34 1.11 1.57
C ASN A 64 -12.55 -0.03 0.56
N GLN A 65 -12.89 -1.23 1.04
CA GLN A 65 -13.15 -2.39 0.18
C GLN A 65 -14.62 -2.52 -0.24
N ASN A 66 -15.51 -1.62 0.22
CA ASN A 66 -16.95 -1.67 0.00
C ASN A 66 -17.54 -3.05 0.35
N LEU A 67 -17.20 -3.53 1.55
CA LEU A 67 -17.66 -4.80 2.10
C LEU A 67 -18.73 -4.53 3.15
N ASN A 68 -19.71 -5.43 3.26
CA ASN A 68 -20.63 -5.39 4.38
C ASN A 68 -19.93 -5.82 5.68
N GLU A 69 -20.51 -5.43 6.82
CA GLU A 69 -19.90 -5.67 8.14
C GLU A 69 -19.64 -7.16 8.41
N GLU A 70 -20.58 -8.03 8.03
CA GLU A 70 -20.46 -9.48 8.20
C GLU A 70 -19.25 -10.05 7.46
N ASN A 71 -19.10 -9.72 6.17
CA ASN A 71 -17.97 -10.15 5.36
C ASN A 71 -16.67 -9.57 5.89
N SER A 72 -16.64 -8.31 6.31
CA SER A 72 -15.45 -7.70 6.92
C SER A 72 -15.02 -8.41 8.20
N ARG A 73 -15.97 -8.81 9.07
CA ARG A 73 -15.67 -9.59 10.29
C ARG A 73 -15.13 -10.98 9.96
N ARG A 74 -15.74 -11.68 8.99
CA ARG A 74 -15.29 -13.00 8.54
C ARG A 74 -13.88 -12.93 7.94
N ILE A 75 -13.62 -11.96 7.07
CA ILE A 75 -12.29 -11.74 6.47
C ILE A 75 -11.26 -11.41 7.55
N THR A 76 -11.61 -10.55 8.51
CA THR A 76 -10.71 -10.21 9.63
C THR A 76 -10.36 -11.43 10.46
N THR A 77 -11.33 -12.31 10.72
CA THR A 77 -11.12 -13.56 11.45
C THR A 77 -10.19 -14.50 10.68
N GLU A 78 -10.47 -14.73 9.39
CA GLU A 78 -9.65 -15.59 8.54
C GLU A 78 -8.22 -15.08 8.38
N ALA A 79 -8.05 -13.77 8.16
CA ALA A 79 -6.73 -13.14 8.06
C ALA A 79 -5.91 -13.35 9.34
N ARG A 80 -6.53 -13.24 10.52
CA ARG A 80 -5.88 -13.50 11.82
C ARG A 80 -5.50 -14.98 11.98
N ILE A 81 -6.37 -15.90 11.59
CA ILE A 81 -6.10 -17.34 11.64
C ILE A 81 -4.92 -17.68 10.73
N GLN A 82 -4.91 -17.17 9.50
CA GLN A 82 -3.83 -17.38 8.56
C GLN A 82 -2.52 -16.77 9.05
N TYR A 83 -2.55 -15.54 9.56
CA TYR A 83 -1.36 -14.88 10.13
C TYR A 83 -0.76 -15.71 11.27
N LYS A 84 -1.58 -16.21 12.20
CA LYS A 84 -1.11 -17.05 13.33
C LYS A 84 -0.45 -18.37 12.91
N LYS A 85 -0.77 -18.89 11.71
CA LYS A 85 -0.12 -20.09 11.17
C LYS A 85 1.29 -19.80 10.66
N ILE A 86 1.65 -18.53 10.48
CA ILE A 86 2.99 -18.12 10.06
C ILE A 86 3.90 -18.06 11.30
N ASN A 87 5.11 -18.61 11.18
CA ASN A 87 6.07 -18.57 12.27
C ASN A 87 6.59 -17.14 12.50
N ASN A 88 6.26 -16.54 13.64
CA ASN A 88 6.66 -15.18 14.02
C ASN A 88 8.18 -14.97 14.07
N SER A 89 8.95 -15.95 14.53
CA SER A 89 10.42 -15.87 14.56
C SER A 89 10.97 -15.81 13.14
N GLN A 90 10.39 -16.61 12.23
CA GLN A 90 10.78 -16.62 10.83
C GLN A 90 10.42 -15.30 10.12
N ILE A 91 9.25 -14.71 10.42
CA ILE A 91 8.90 -13.36 9.93
C ILE A 91 9.96 -12.35 10.38
N PHE A 92 10.36 -12.37 11.66
CA PHE A 92 11.33 -11.42 12.19
C PHE A 92 12.70 -11.51 11.50
N GLU A 93 13.18 -12.73 11.24
CA GLU A 93 14.42 -12.98 10.50
C GLU A 93 14.34 -12.45 9.07
N LEU A 94 13.26 -12.79 8.35
CA LEU A 94 13.04 -12.36 6.97
C LEU A 94 12.90 -10.84 6.86
N GLN A 95 12.15 -10.21 7.77
CA GLN A 95 12.05 -8.75 7.86
C GLN A 95 13.42 -8.12 8.12
N THR A 96 14.25 -8.73 8.98
CA THR A 96 15.61 -8.23 9.24
C THR A 96 16.47 -8.31 7.98
N GLY A 97 16.39 -9.41 7.23
CA GLY A 97 17.03 -9.56 5.93
C GLY A 97 16.58 -8.50 4.92
N LEU A 98 15.27 -8.27 4.81
CA LEU A 98 14.69 -7.23 3.96
C LEU A 98 15.19 -5.83 4.32
N ILE A 99 15.15 -5.46 5.60
CA ILE A 99 15.63 -4.15 6.07
C ILE A 99 17.12 -3.97 5.76
N ASN A 100 17.93 -5.01 5.95
CA ASN A 100 19.35 -4.98 5.65
C ASN A 100 19.61 -4.81 4.15
N ASP A 101 18.88 -5.51 3.30
CA ASP A 101 18.99 -5.36 1.84
C ASP A 101 18.60 -3.95 1.40
N ILE A 102 17.53 -3.37 1.97
CA ILE A 102 17.12 -1.99 1.70
C ILE A 102 18.23 -1.02 2.12
N ASN A 103 18.72 -1.12 3.36
CA ASN A 103 19.75 -0.23 3.87
C ASN A 103 21.03 -0.27 3.03
N LYS A 104 21.47 -1.46 2.63
CA LYS A 104 22.69 -1.65 1.82
C LYS A 104 22.54 -1.14 0.39
N ASN A 105 21.38 -1.34 -0.25
CA ASN A 105 21.23 -1.10 -1.68
C ASN A 105 20.54 0.22 -2.04
N LEU A 106 19.63 0.70 -1.19
CA LEU A 106 18.78 1.87 -1.43
C LEU A 106 18.98 2.97 -0.38
N GLY A 107 19.47 2.61 0.81
CA GLY A 107 19.65 3.51 1.94
C GLY A 107 18.41 3.63 2.82
N ASN A 108 18.59 4.18 4.02
CA ASN A 108 17.54 4.27 5.04
C ASN A 108 16.45 5.32 4.71
N SER A 109 16.63 6.15 3.67
CA SER A 109 15.65 7.13 3.24
C SER A 109 14.35 6.52 2.74
N VAL A 110 14.36 5.27 2.23
CA VAL A 110 13.17 4.57 1.75
C VAL A 110 12.08 4.48 2.83
N PHE A 111 12.45 4.31 4.10
CA PHE A 111 11.49 4.23 5.20
C PHE A 111 10.80 5.58 5.51
N ASN A 112 11.31 6.68 4.96
CA ASN A 112 10.72 8.01 5.08
C ASN A 112 9.69 8.31 3.99
N ASN A 113 9.54 7.42 2.99
CA ASN A 113 8.51 7.57 1.98
C ASN A 113 7.13 7.67 2.63
N PHE A 114 6.33 8.60 2.11
CA PHE A 114 4.96 8.81 2.53
C PHE A 114 4.10 7.63 2.08
N VAL A 115 3.37 7.05 3.01
CA VAL A 115 2.43 5.94 2.78
C VAL A 115 1.07 6.39 3.33
N PRO A 116 0.07 6.68 2.47
CA PRO A 116 -1.19 7.32 2.88
C PRO A 116 -1.94 6.59 3.99
N ASN A 117 -2.02 5.26 3.91
CA ASN A 117 -2.74 4.39 4.83
C ASN A 117 -1.89 3.90 6.01
N TYR A 118 -0.79 4.57 6.35
CA TYR A 118 0.16 4.12 7.39
C TYR A 118 -0.51 3.83 8.74
N LYS A 119 -1.50 4.65 9.14
CA LYS A 119 -2.24 4.46 10.40
C LYS A 119 -2.99 3.14 10.39
N THR A 120 -3.69 2.82 9.30
CA THR A 120 -4.41 1.57 9.09
C THR A 120 -3.45 0.37 9.12
N LEU A 121 -2.29 0.48 8.44
CA LEU A 121 -1.26 -0.56 8.50
C LEU A 121 -0.73 -0.80 9.92
N ALA A 122 -0.55 0.26 10.72
CA ALA A 122 -0.13 0.14 12.11
C ALA A 122 -1.21 -0.52 12.99
N THR A 123 -2.49 -0.20 12.76
CA THR A 123 -3.63 -0.84 13.44
C THR A 123 -3.69 -2.33 13.12
N ILE A 124 -3.52 -2.72 11.85
CA ILE A 124 -3.48 -4.13 11.42
C ILE A 124 -2.31 -4.87 12.08
N SER A 125 -1.12 -4.27 12.09
CA SER A 125 0.05 -4.87 12.75
C SER A 125 -0.18 -5.11 14.25
N GLN A 126 -0.86 -4.19 14.92
CA GLN A 126 -1.23 -4.34 16.34
C GLN A 126 -2.30 -5.42 16.55
N LEU A 127 -3.25 -5.56 15.63
CA LEU A 127 -4.25 -6.63 15.66
C LEU A 127 -3.58 -8.01 15.58
N PHE A 128 -2.55 -8.14 14.75
CA PHE A 128 -1.76 -9.36 14.59
C PHE A 128 -0.79 -9.63 15.74
N SER A 129 -0.47 -8.64 16.57
CA SER A 129 0.46 -8.83 17.69
C SER A 129 -0.13 -9.72 18.80
N ASP A 130 0.70 -10.65 19.29
CA ASP A 130 0.36 -11.50 20.43
C ASP A 130 0.30 -10.73 21.76
N THR A 131 1.01 -9.59 21.84
CA THR A 131 1.10 -8.75 23.04
C THR A 131 -0.14 -7.89 23.30
N THR A 132 -1.03 -7.76 22.31
CA THR A 132 -2.26 -6.97 22.45
C THR A 132 -3.30 -7.75 23.28
N SER A 133 -3.80 -7.12 24.35
CA SER A 133 -4.82 -7.70 25.24
C SER A 133 -6.13 -8.02 24.51
N PRO A 134 -6.94 -8.99 24.98
CA PRO A 134 -8.19 -9.38 24.32
C PRO A 134 -9.16 -8.21 24.08
N LYS A 135 -9.33 -7.33 25.07
CA LYS A 135 -10.17 -6.12 24.95
C LYS A 135 -9.68 -5.20 23.83
N ASN A 136 -8.38 -4.95 23.76
CA ASN A 136 -7.80 -4.09 22.74
C ASN A 136 -7.88 -4.73 21.35
N LYS A 137 -7.77 -6.06 21.25
CA LYS A 137 -7.97 -6.79 19.98
C LYS A 137 -9.38 -6.57 19.43
N VAL A 138 -10.42 -6.67 20.26
CA VAL A 138 -11.81 -6.40 19.84
C VAL A 138 -11.99 -4.95 19.37
N ILE A 139 -11.38 -3.98 20.06
CA ILE A 139 -11.43 -2.57 19.66
C ILE A 139 -10.76 -2.36 18.29
N LEU A 140 -9.56 -2.91 18.09
CA LEU A 140 -8.82 -2.81 16.82
C LEU A 140 -9.57 -3.52 15.68
N GLU A 141 -10.19 -4.66 15.97
CA GLU A 141 -11.02 -5.40 15.01
C GLU A 141 -12.21 -4.56 14.56
N ASN A 142 -12.94 -3.94 15.48
CA ASN A 142 -14.04 -3.03 15.12
C ASN A 142 -13.55 -1.81 14.32
N MET A 143 -12.36 -1.27 14.63
CA MET A 143 -11.78 -0.18 13.83
C MET A 143 -11.49 -0.61 12.39
N ILE A 144 -10.93 -1.81 12.20
CA ILE A 144 -10.63 -2.37 10.88
C ILE A 144 -11.91 -2.66 10.11
N VAL A 145 -12.88 -3.35 10.73
CA VAL A 145 -14.19 -3.62 10.13
C VAL A 145 -14.85 -2.33 9.67
N ASN A 146 -14.91 -1.32 10.53
CA ASN A 146 -15.45 -0.01 10.15
C ASN A 146 -14.70 0.58 8.96
N SER A 147 -13.36 0.55 8.94
CA SER A 147 -12.57 1.07 7.82
C SER A 147 -12.75 0.30 6.51
N MET A 148 -13.12 -0.98 6.57
CA MET A 148 -13.42 -1.79 5.39
C MET A 148 -14.84 -1.52 4.85
N THR A 149 -15.78 -1.21 5.75
CA THR A 149 -17.19 -0.95 5.44
C THR A 149 -17.50 0.50 5.06
N LEU A 150 -16.64 1.45 5.43
CA LEU A 150 -16.84 2.85 5.09
C LEU A 150 -16.78 2.97 3.55
N ASP A 151 -17.95 3.19 2.95
CA ASP A 151 -18.02 3.78 1.63
C ASP A 151 -17.26 5.11 1.67
N LYS A 152 -16.65 5.47 0.54
CA LYS A 152 -16.26 6.86 0.31
C LYS A 152 -17.53 7.71 0.40
N LYS A 153 -17.91 8.12 1.61
CA LYS A 153 -18.37 9.48 1.77
C LYS A 153 -17.23 10.27 1.16
N SER A 154 -17.50 10.91 0.03
CA SER A 154 -16.80 12.12 -0.35
C SER A 154 -16.52 12.81 0.97
N SER A 155 -15.24 12.86 1.35
CA SER A 155 -14.85 13.95 2.19
C SER A 155 -15.34 15.13 1.37
N ASP A 156 -16.38 15.81 1.84
CA ASP A 156 -16.69 17.13 1.34
C ASP A 156 -15.34 17.79 1.30
N VAL A 157 -14.84 18.02 0.08
CA VAL A 157 -13.55 18.63 -0.13
C VAL A 157 -13.76 20.00 0.47
N VAL A 158 -13.41 20.15 1.75
CA VAL A 158 -13.48 21.42 2.46
C VAL A 158 -12.79 22.39 1.54
N GLY A 159 -13.57 23.35 1.01
CA GLY A 159 -13.30 24.07 -0.23
C GLY A 159 -11.82 24.38 -0.40
N VAL A 160 -11.12 23.55 -1.18
CA VAL A 160 -9.76 23.86 -1.58
C VAL A 160 -9.90 24.99 -2.58
N ASP A 161 -9.36 26.16 -2.25
CA ASP A 161 -9.43 27.34 -3.10
C ASP A 161 -8.92 27.01 -4.52
N LEU A 162 -9.60 27.53 -5.55
CA LEU A 162 -9.26 27.36 -6.96
C LEU A 162 -7.81 27.79 -7.22
N THR A 163 -7.32 28.80 -6.51
CA THR A 163 -5.91 29.24 -6.59
C THR A 163 -4.96 28.14 -6.12
N THR A 164 -5.31 27.44 -5.03
CA THR A 164 -4.50 26.33 -4.51
C THR A 164 -4.48 25.19 -5.51
N ILE A 165 -5.64 24.83 -6.08
CA ILE A 165 -5.74 23.80 -7.13
C ILE A 165 -4.86 24.17 -8.34
N ASN A 166 -4.95 25.41 -8.83
CA ASN A 166 -4.16 25.89 -9.96
C ASN A 166 -2.66 25.87 -9.67
N ILE A 167 -2.23 26.27 -8.47
CA ILE A 167 -0.82 26.20 -8.06
C ILE A 167 -0.32 24.75 -8.07
N PHE A 168 -1.11 23.80 -7.57
CA PHE A 168 -0.74 22.39 -7.59
C PHE A 168 -0.75 21.80 -9.00
N ALA A 169 -1.72 22.15 -9.84
CA ALA A 169 -1.79 21.73 -11.23
C ALA A 169 -0.58 22.24 -12.02
N ASN A 170 -0.22 23.52 -11.88
CA ASN A 170 0.95 24.10 -12.53
C ASN A 170 2.24 23.43 -12.05
N LYS A 171 2.43 23.28 -10.72
CA LYS A 171 3.61 22.57 -10.18
C LYS A 171 3.71 21.13 -10.64
N PHE A 172 2.57 20.45 -10.81
CA PHE A 172 2.53 19.09 -11.34
C PHE A 172 2.96 19.06 -12.81
N ASN A 173 2.36 19.90 -13.64
CA ASN A 173 2.68 19.98 -15.07
C ASN A 173 4.15 20.38 -15.28
N ASP A 174 4.64 21.44 -14.62
CA ASP A 174 6.04 21.87 -14.72
C ASP A 174 7.02 20.75 -14.38
N LYS A 175 6.67 19.91 -13.39
CA LYS A 175 7.54 18.83 -12.93
C LYS A 175 7.48 17.57 -13.80
N TYR A 176 6.31 17.24 -14.34
CA TYR A 176 6.04 15.92 -14.91
C TYR A 176 5.66 15.92 -16.40
N ASP A 177 5.36 17.07 -17.01
CA ASP A 177 4.81 17.12 -18.37
C ASP A 177 5.74 16.49 -19.42
N ASN A 178 7.05 16.74 -19.30
CA ASN A 178 8.09 16.17 -20.16
C ASN A 178 8.65 14.82 -19.65
N GLN A 179 8.17 14.33 -18.50
CA GLN A 179 8.65 13.09 -17.88
C GLN A 179 7.67 11.93 -18.06
N LEU A 180 6.37 12.21 -18.14
CA LEU A 180 5.32 11.20 -18.30
C LEU A 180 5.12 10.83 -19.76
N LEU A 181 5.06 9.52 -20.01
CA LEU A 181 4.67 8.99 -21.31
C LEU A 181 3.18 9.25 -21.59
N PRO A 182 2.75 9.31 -22.87
CA PRO A 182 1.35 9.48 -23.23
C PRO A 182 0.41 8.49 -22.52
N GLU A 183 0.79 7.21 -22.48
CA GLU A 183 0.02 6.14 -21.83
C GLU A 183 -0.08 6.34 -20.32
N GLN A 184 0.94 6.95 -19.69
CA GLN A 184 0.90 7.28 -18.26
C GLN A 184 -0.07 8.45 -17.98
N LYS A 185 -0.14 9.44 -18.87
CA LYS A 185 -1.13 10.54 -18.77
C LYS A 185 -2.56 10.01 -18.98
N GLU A 186 -2.72 9.08 -19.91
CA GLU A 186 -4.00 8.43 -20.17
C GLU A 186 -4.45 7.55 -18.98
N LEU A 187 -3.54 6.76 -18.39
CA LEU A 187 -3.80 6.00 -17.18
C LEU A 187 -4.28 6.90 -16.02
N LEU A 188 -3.62 8.04 -15.82
CA LEU A 188 -4.03 9.01 -14.79
C LEU A 188 -5.44 9.56 -15.06
N THR A 189 -5.77 9.79 -16.33
CA THR A 189 -7.10 10.25 -16.75
C THR A 189 -8.16 9.20 -16.42
N TYR A 190 -7.95 7.94 -16.82
CA TYR A 190 -8.86 6.84 -16.45
C TYR A 190 -8.95 6.63 -14.94
N TYR A 191 -7.85 6.82 -14.21
CA TYR A 191 -7.86 6.72 -12.75
C TYR A 191 -8.71 7.81 -12.11
N ILE A 192 -8.65 9.05 -12.59
CA ILE A 192 -9.50 10.14 -12.07
C ILE A 192 -10.98 9.87 -12.40
N SER A 193 -11.29 9.45 -13.62
CA SER A 193 -12.64 9.06 -14.03
C SER A 193 -13.15 7.82 -13.29
N SER A 194 -12.25 6.97 -12.78
CA SER A 194 -12.61 5.77 -12.02
C SER A 194 -13.44 6.04 -10.76
N PHE A 195 -13.37 7.26 -10.24
CA PHE A 195 -14.12 7.69 -9.07
C PHE A 195 -15.58 8.01 -9.37
N SER A 196 -15.95 8.24 -10.64
CA SER A 196 -17.33 8.51 -11.04
C SER A 196 -18.03 7.30 -11.71
N ASP A 197 -17.28 6.36 -12.29
CA ASP A 197 -17.82 5.24 -13.09
C ASP A 197 -17.62 3.84 -12.48
N ASN A 198 -17.30 3.75 -11.18
CA ASN A 198 -16.92 2.49 -10.51
C ASN A 198 -15.71 1.77 -11.15
N ALA A 199 -14.79 2.53 -11.74
CA ALA A 199 -13.54 2.07 -12.32
C ALA A 199 -13.68 1.12 -13.51
N LEU A 200 -14.81 1.15 -14.23
CA LEU A 200 -15.03 0.27 -15.37
C LEU A 200 -14.06 0.58 -16.51
N SER A 201 -13.98 1.84 -16.95
CA SER A 201 -13.07 2.25 -18.02
C SER A 201 -11.61 2.02 -17.66
N LEU A 202 -11.24 2.27 -16.40
CA LEU A 202 -9.89 2.00 -15.90
C LEU A 202 -9.54 0.51 -15.98
N LYS A 203 -10.45 -0.39 -15.59
CA LYS A 203 -10.21 -1.84 -15.63
C LYS A 203 -10.02 -2.34 -17.06
N THR A 204 -10.83 -1.85 -18.00
CA THR A 204 -10.70 -2.20 -19.42
C THR A 204 -9.34 -1.78 -19.96
N TYR A 205 -8.97 -0.51 -19.76
CA TYR A 205 -7.67 0.02 -20.18
C TYR A 205 -6.49 -0.77 -19.59
N LEU A 206 -6.52 -1.05 -18.28
CA LEU A 206 -5.47 -1.83 -17.63
C LEU A 206 -5.33 -3.23 -18.22
N ASN A 207 -6.43 -3.91 -18.54
CA ASN A 207 -6.37 -5.25 -19.14
C ASN A 207 -5.74 -5.25 -20.53
N GLU A 208 -6.04 -4.24 -21.34
CA GLU A 208 -5.45 -4.06 -22.67
C GLU A 208 -3.95 -3.77 -22.57
N GLU A 209 -3.57 -2.80 -21.74
CA GLU A 209 -2.17 -2.39 -21.55
C GLU A 209 -1.31 -3.48 -20.92
N ILE A 210 -1.83 -4.22 -19.94
CA ILE A 210 -1.13 -5.37 -19.35
C ILE A 210 -0.88 -6.45 -20.41
N SER A 211 -1.85 -6.67 -21.31
CA SER A 211 -1.69 -7.66 -22.39
C SER A 211 -0.64 -7.21 -23.41
N ARG A 212 -0.63 -5.92 -23.77
CA ARG A 212 0.38 -5.30 -24.64
C ARG A 212 1.80 -5.40 -24.05
N LEU A 213 1.96 -5.13 -22.75
CA LEU A 213 3.27 -5.14 -22.08
C LEU A 213 3.83 -6.55 -21.80
N LYS A 214 3.01 -7.59 -21.93
CA LYS A 214 3.45 -8.99 -21.83
C LYS A 214 4.05 -9.52 -23.14
N LEU A 215 3.73 -8.90 -24.27
CA LEU A 215 4.29 -9.19 -25.60
C LEU A 215 5.67 -8.53 -25.76
#